data_AF-A0A519L039-F1
#
_entry.id   AF-A0A519L039-F1
#
_cell.length_a   1.000
_cell.length_b   1.000
_cell.length_c   1.000
_cell.angle_alpha   90.00
_cell.angle_beta   90.00
_cell.angle_gamma   90.00
#
_symmetry.space_group_name_H-M   'P 1'
#
loop_
_entity.id
_entity.type
_entity.pdbx_description
1 polymer ?
#
loop_
_entity_poly.entity_id
_entity_poly.type
_entity_poly.pdbx_seq_one_letter_code
_entity_poly.pdbx_strand_id
1 'polypeptide(L)' 'MAKAHVIVVGNEKGGAGKSTLAIHIVSALLHAGNRVAILDLDLRQRTLSQI' A
#
# COMPACT_ATOMS: atom_id res chain seq x y z
N MET A 1 -2.91 -20.74 -11.53
CA MET A 1 -2.51 -19.81 -10.45
C MET A 1 -3.75 -19.20 -9.84
N ALA A 2 -3.80 -19.02 -8.51
CA ALA A 2 -4.90 -18.31 -7.87
C ALA A 2 -4.85 -16.81 -8.23
N LYS A 3 -6.01 -16.19 -8.46
CA LYS A 3 -6.13 -14.77 -8.79
C LYS A 3 -5.81 -13.93 -7.55
N ALA A 4 -4.92 -12.94 -7.68
CA ALA A 4 -4.63 -12.01 -6.59
C ALA A 4 -5.79 -11.03 -6.35
N HIS A 5 -6.01 -10.66 -5.08
CA HIS A 5 -6.89 -9.55 -4.73
C HIS A 5 -6.10 -8.23 -4.80
N VAL A 6 -6.65 -7.21 -5.44
CA VAL A 6 -5.96 -5.93 -5.68
C VAL A 6 -6.69 -4.81 -4.95
N ILE A 7 -5.96 -4.10 -4.09
CA ILE A 7 -6.44 -2.94 -3.33
C ILE A 7 -5.68 -1.72 -3.83
N VAL A 8 -6.41 -0.66 -4.21
CA VAL A 8 -5.83 0.62 -4.66
C VAL A 8 -6.20 1.71 -3.67
N VAL A 9 -5.18 2.42 -3.15
CA VAL A 9 -5.36 3.55 -2.24
C VAL A 9 -5.07 4.85 -3.01
N GLY A 10 -6.13 5.57 -3.39
CA GLY A 10 -6.05 6.81 -4.17
C GLY A 10 -6.62 8.02 -3.42
N ASN A 11 -5.96 9.17 -3.56
CA ASN A 11 -6.40 10.48 -3.05
C ASN A 11 -5.54 11.57 -3.70
N GLU A 12 -6.16 12.59 -4.28
CA GLU A 12 -5.47 13.68 -4.96
C GLU A 12 -4.79 14.66 -3.99
N LYS A 13 -5.27 14.71 -2.73
CA LYS A 13 -4.71 15.59 -1.72
C LYS A 13 -3.42 15.02 -1.12
N GLY A 14 -2.34 15.81 -1.18
CA GLY A 14 -1.10 15.56 -0.45
C GLY A 14 -1.33 15.59 1.07
N GLY A 15 -0.64 14.72 1.81
CA GLY A 15 -0.76 14.66 3.28
C GLY A 15 -2.06 14.06 3.83
N ALA A 16 -2.96 13.53 2.98
CA ALA A 16 -4.22 12.93 3.41
C ALA A 16 -4.11 11.53 4.04
N GLY A 17 -2.90 11.07 4.36
CA GLY A 17 -2.68 9.79 5.04
C GLY A 17 -2.75 8.54 4.16
N LYS A 18 -2.74 8.66 2.81
CA LYS A 18 -2.78 7.50 1.89
C LYS A 18 -1.70 6.46 2.19
N SER A 19 -0.43 6.87 2.22
CA SER A 19 0.70 5.97 2.41
C SER A 19 0.67 5.35 3.80
N THR A 20 0.27 6.12 4.82
CA THR A 20 0.03 5.62 6.17
C THR A 20 -1.02 4.50 6.15
N LEU A 21 -2.19 4.74 5.55
CA LEU A 21 -3.23 3.72 5.45
C LEU A 21 -2.76 2.48 4.67
N ALA A 22 -2.04 2.67 3.56
CA ALA A 22 -1.50 1.58 2.75
C ALA A 22 -0.57 0.67 3.57
N ILE A 23 0.33 1.24 4.38
CA ILE A 23 1.21 0.48 5.27
C ILE A 23 0.43 -0.30 6.33
N HIS A 24 -0.61 0.29 6.92
CA HIS A 24 -1.44 -0.41 7.91
C HIS A 24 -2.20 -1.58 7.29
N ILE A 25 -2.73 -1.43 6.08
CA ILE A 25 -3.39 -2.51 5.34
C ILE A 25 -2.40 -3.65 5.07
N VAL A 26 -1.20 -3.32 4.56
CA VAL A 26 -0.14 -4.30 4.29
C VAL A 26 0.26 -5.04 5.57
N SER A 27 0.50 -4.31 6.67
CA SER A 27 0.88 -4.88 7.96
C SER A 27 -0.18 -5.86 8.48
N ALA A 28 -1.45 -5.48 8.42
CA ALA A 28 -2.56 -6.34 8.82
C ALA A 28 -2.66 -7.62 7.96
N LEU A 29 -2.50 -7.50 6.64
CA LEU A 29 -2.55 -8.64 5.72
C LEU A 29 -1.39 -9.61 5.93
N LEU A 30 -0.17 -9.08 6.13
CA LEU A 30 1.01 -9.88 6.47
C LEU A 30 0.82 -10.57 7.83
N HIS A 31 0.30 -9.86 8.84
CA HIS A 31 0.00 -10.43 10.16
C HIS A 31 -1.05 -11.56 10.09
N ALA A 32 -2.02 -11.45 9.18
CA ALA A 32 -2.99 -12.51 8.89
C ALA A 32 -2.42 -13.67 8.05
N GLY A 33 -1.11 -13.70 7.78
CA GLY A 33 -0.43 -14.79 7.06
C GLY A 33 -0.55 -14.74 5.54
N ASN A 34 -1.01 -13.61 4.97
CA ASN A 34 -1.13 -13.47 3.52
C ASN A 34 0.20 -13.13 2.88
N ARG A 35 0.39 -13.58 1.63
CA ARG A 35 1.47 -13.09 0.76
C ARG A 35 1.03 -11.76 0.14
N VAL A 36 1.77 -10.71 0.42
CA VAL A 36 1.45 -9.35 -0.03
C VAL A 36 2.55 -8.84 -0.95
N ALA A 37 2.17 -8.18 -2.03
CA ALA A 37 3.05 -7.37 -2.88
C ALA A 37 2.58 -5.92 -2.81
N ILE A 38 3.51 -4.98 -2.84
CA ILE A 38 3.25 -3.55 -2.75
C ILE A 38 3.79 -2.86 -3.99
N LEU A 39 3.04 -1.92 -4.55
CA LEU A 39 3.46 -1.07 -5.66
C LEU A 39 3.20 0.39 -5.31
N ASP A 40 4.25 1.20 -5.23
CA ASP A 40 4.14 2.65 -5.04
C ASP A 40 4.02 3.34 -6.40
N LEU A 41 2.84 3.86 -6.70
CA LEU A 41 2.58 4.63 -7.92
C LEU A 41 2.75 6.15 -7.71
N ASP A 42 2.96 6.61 -6.47
CA ASP A 42 3.23 8.02 -6.17
C ASP A 42 4.73 8.30 -6.29
N LEU A 43 5.19 8.37 -7.54
CA LEU A 43 6.61 8.60 -7.86
C LEU A 43 7.13 9.97 -7.41
N ARG A 44 6.24 10.90 -7.03
CA ARG A 44 6.60 12.23 -6.51
C ARG A 44 6.96 12.14 -5.04
N GLN A 45 6.16 11.43 -4.24
CA GLN A 45 6.37 11.34 -2.80
C GLN A 45 7.25 10.15 -2.39
N ARG A 46 7.21 9.04 -3.14
CA ARG A 46 8.07 7.83 -2.99
C ARG A 46 8.13 7.27 -1.56
N THR A 47 7.03 7.37 -0.82
CA THR A 47 7.00 7.07 0.61
C THR A 47 7.43 5.65 0.90
N LEU A 48 7.03 4.66 0.09
CA LEU A 48 7.32 3.26 0.36
C LEU A 48 8.77 2.88 0.04
N SER A 49 9.48 3.68 -0.76
CA SER A 49 10.90 3.46 -1.04
C SER A 49 11.83 4.01 0.04
N GLN A 50 11.28 4.77 1.00
CA GLN A 50 12.02 5.43 2.07
C GLN A 50 11.83 4.77 3.45
N ILE A 51 11.14 3.63 3.49
CA ILE A 51 10.84 2.84 4.70
C ILE A 51 11.47 1.47 4.52
#